data_AF-A0A1B7XUJ5-F1
#
_entry.id   AF-A0A1B7XUJ5-F1
#
_cell.length_a   1.000
_cell.length_b   1.000
_cell.length_c   1.000
_cell.angle_alpha   90.00
_cell.angle_beta   90.00
_cell.angle_gamma   90.00
#
_symmetry.space_group_name_H-M   'P 1'
#
loop_
_entity.id
_entity.type
_entity.pdbx_description
1 polymer ?
#
loop_
_entity_poly.entity_id
_entity_poly.type
_entity_poly.pdbx_seq_one_letter_code
_entity_poly.pdbx_strand_id
1 'polypeptide(L)'
;MDVYKMENPSPRYIKMRSAIAALWEDKSDYYLRSLLHIKYHSITNKATLAAMERAWDLGDCGDISSCRILWNEDIPFDVLRDGPFGQGASRMIGEFSGMASHYISSFDMSRTGLDFNAGPDHPWLVINFRRYGDD
;
A
#
# COMPACT_ATOMS: atom_id res chain seq x y z
N MET A 1 43.32 -33.16 18.68
CA MET A 1 41.91 -32.88 19.02
C MET A 1 41.65 -31.45 18.64
N ASP A 2 41.01 -31.22 17.50
CA ASP A 2 40.73 -29.88 17.03
C ASP A 2 39.54 -29.31 17.81
N VAL A 3 39.79 -28.22 18.53
CA VAL A 3 38.75 -27.48 19.25
C VAL A 3 38.13 -26.51 18.25
N TYR A 4 36.96 -26.87 17.72
CA TYR A 4 36.14 -25.94 16.94
C TYR A 4 35.52 -24.92 17.90
N LYS A 5 36.10 -23.72 17.97
CA LYS A 5 35.45 -22.57 18.61
C LYS A 5 34.32 -22.09 17.70
N MET A 6 33.07 -22.42 18.03
CA MET A 6 31.92 -21.64 17.57
C MET A 6 31.87 -20.36 18.39
N GLU A 7 32.49 -19.30 17.89
CA GLU A 7 32.23 -17.96 18.41
C GLU A 7 30.83 -17.54 17.97
N ASN A 8 29.98 -17.17 18.94
CA ASN A 8 28.67 -16.63 18.65
C ASN A 8 28.89 -15.35 17.82
N PRO A 9 28.51 -15.30 16.53
CA PRO A 9 28.73 -14.11 15.71
C PRO A 9 28.10 -12.95 16.45
N SER A 10 28.87 -11.88 16.67
CA SER A 10 28.45 -10.69 17.45
C SER A 10 26.98 -10.41 17.19
N PRO A 11 26.15 -10.21 18.24
CA PRO A 11 24.70 -10.14 18.07
C PRO A 11 24.38 -9.12 16.98
N ARG A 12 24.01 -9.61 15.79
CA ARG A 12 23.42 -8.76 14.76
C ARG A 12 22.08 -8.37 15.35
N TYR A 13 22.01 -7.16 15.87
CA TYR A 13 20.76 -6.53 16.25
C TYR A 13 19.96 -6.30 14.96
N ILE A 14 19.25 -7.34 14.52
CA ILE A 14 18.27 -7.21 13.46
C ILE A 14 17.15 -6.37 14.06
N LYS A 15 16.93 -5.18 13.50
CA LYS A 15 15.79 -4.35 13.90
C LYS A 15 14.52 -5.20 13.72
N MET A 16 13.66 -5.25 14.73
CA MET A 16 12.41 -6.05 14.71
C MET A 16 11.63 -5.88 13.40
N ARG A 17 11.59 -4.66 12.86
CA ARG A 17 10.97 -4.32 11.58
C ARG A 17 11.61 -5.01 10.38
N SER A 18 12.93 -5.16 10.35
CA SER A 18 13.64 -5.90 9.30
C SER A 18 13.41 -7.41 9.43
N ALA A 19 13.30 -7.93 10.65
CA ALA A 19 12.94 -9.34 10.86
C ALA A 19 11.49 -9.63 10.43
N ILE A 20 10.54 -8.74 10.76
CA ILE A 20 9.14 -8.84 10.34
C ILE A 20 9.02 -8.71 8.82
N ALA A 21 9.73 -7.77 8.19
CA ALA A 21 9.73 -7.64 6.74
C ALA A 21 10.28 -8.90 6.05
N ALA A 22 11.41 -9.43 6.53
CA ALA A 22 11.97 -10.67 5.99
C ALA A 22 11.03 -11.87 6.17
N LEU A 23 10.35 -11.98 7.32
CA LEU A 23 9.31 -12.98 7.56
C LEU A 23 8.10 -12.79 6.63
N TRP A 24 7.70 -11.55 6.37
CA TRP A 24 6.61 -11.27 5.43
C TRP A 24 7.01 -11.64 4.00
N GLU A 25 8.22 -11.30 3.55
CA GLU A 25 8.73 -11.68 2.23
C GLU A 25 8.81 -13.21 2.08
N ASP A 26 9.32 -13.91 3.11
CA ASP A 26 9.39 -15.38 3.16
C ASP A 26 8.01 -16.06 3.15
N LYS A 27 7.00 -15.45 3.78
CA LYS A 27 5.65 -16.02 3.89
C LYS A 27 4.70 -15.66 2.76
N SER A 28 4.93 -14.54 2.10
CA SER A 28 4.01 -14.01 1.10
C SER A 28 4.45 -14.31 -0.33
N ASP A 29 5.66 -14.83 -0.55
CA ASP A 29 6.33 -14.95 -1.87
C ASP A 29 6.46 -13.62 -2.62
N TYR A 30 6.19 -12.48 -1.96
CA TYR A 30 6.29 -11.15 -2.54
C TYR A 30 7.52 -10.41 -2.01
N TYR A 31 8.27 -9.79 -2.91
CA TYR A 31 9.35 -8.87 -2.56
C TYR A 31 8.79 -7.58 -1.94
N LEU A 32 9.58 -6.89 -1.11
CA LEU A 32 9.25 -5.58 -0.52
C LEU A 32 8.78 -4.54 -1.54
N ARG A 33 9.30 -4.58 -2.77
CA ARG A 33 8.85 -3.72 -3.89
C ARG A 33 7.35 -3.89 -4.22
N SER A 34 6.76 -5.02 -3.86
CA SER A 34 5.33 -5.27 -4.02
C SER A 34 4.51 -4.42 -3.03
N LEU A 35 5.11 -3.96 -1.93
CA LEU A 35 4.49 -2.99 -1.01
C LEU A 35 4.42 -1.58 -1.61
N LEU A 36 5.05 -1.32 -2.75
CA LEU A 36 4.87 -0.07 -3.50
C LEU A 36 3.48 0.03 -4.15
N HIS A 37 2.72 -1.07 -4.16
CA HIS A 37 1.33 -1.12 -4.61
C HIS A 37 0.50 -1.98 -3.66
N ILE A 38 -0.36 -1.37 -2.85
CA ILE A 38 -1.31 -2.14 -2.03
C ILE A 38 -2.60 -2.31 -2.81
N LYS A 39 -2.94 -3.56 -3.15
CA LYS A 39 -4.12 -3.91 -3.94
C LYS A 39 -5.21 -4.49 -3.05
N TYR A 40 -6.42 -3.93 -3.13
CA TYR A 40 -7.61 -4.44 -2.45
C TYR A 40 -8.56 -5.06 -3.46
N HIS A 41 -8.66 -6.40 -3.44
CA HIS A 41 -9.59 -7.16 -4.30
C HIS A 41 -11.00 -7.30 -3.70
N SER A 42 -11.20 -6.89 -2.45
CA SER A 42 -12.51 -6.82 -1.84
C SER A 42 -12.59 -5.65 -0.86
N ILE A 43 -13.75 -5.01 -0.80
CA ILE A 43 -14.04 -3.91 0.12
C ILE A 43 -15.28 -4.28 0.90
N THR A 44 -15.05 -4.73 2.13
CA THR A 44 -16.11 -5.20 3.04
C THR A 44 -16.49 -4.14 4.08
N ASN A 45 -15.77 -3.02 4.13
CA ASN A 45 -15.96 -1.95 5.08
C ASN A 45 -16.78 -0.80 4.48
N LYS A 46 -17.93 -0.49 5.10
CA LYS A 46 -18.82 0.62 4.68
C LYS A 46 -18.15 1.99 4.70
N ALA A 47 -17.27 2.26 5.67
CA ALA A 47 -16.56 3.54 5.75
C ALA A 47 -15.58 3.71 4.58
N THR A 48 -14.93 2.63 4.14
CA THR A 48 -14.11 2.69 2.92
C THR A 48 -14.96 2.93 1.70
N LEU A 49 -16.07 2.21 1.57
CA LEU A 49 -16.97 2.37 0.43
C LEU A 49 -17.41 3.84 0.30
N ALA A 50 -17.85 4.44 1.41
CA ALA A 50 -18.23 5.84 1.46
C ALA A 50 -17.08 6.81 1.13
N ALA A 51 -15.85 6.50 1.57
CA ALA A 51 -14.68 7.31 1.24
C ALA A 51 -14.35 7.25 -0.26
N MET A 52 -14.45 6.06 -0.88
CA MET A 52 -14.25 5.89 -2.31
C MET A 52 -15.34 6.58 -3.13
N GLU A 53 -16.61 6.43 -2.76
CA GLU A 53 -17.72 7.14 -3.42
C GLU A 53 -17.52 8.65 -3.33
N ARG A 54 -17.17 9.17 -2.14
CA ARG A 54 -16.92 10.59 -1.95
C ARG A 54 -15.71 11.09 -2.73
N ALA A 55 -14.61 10.33 -2.77
CA ALA A 55 -13.43 10.72 -3.54
C ALA A 55 -13.71 10.69 -5.05
N TRP A 56 -14.55 9.76 -5.50
CA TRP A 56 -15.00 9.70 -6.89
C TRP A 56 -15.82 10.94 -7.28
N ASP A 57 -16.76 11.34 -6.43
CA ASP A 57 -17.62 12.51 -6.68
C ASP A 57 -16.85 13.84 -6.68
N LEU A 58 -15.73 13.89 -5.95
CA LEU A 58 -14.89 15.07 -5.79
C LEU A 58 -13.71 15.12 -6.77
N GLY A 59 -13.27 13.97 -7.28
CA GLY A 59 -12.15 13.84 -8.19
C GLY A 59 -12.54 14.06 -9.65
N ASP A 60 -11.55 14.33 -10.49
CA ASP A 60 -11.74 14.44 -11.95
C ASP A 60 -11.73 13.05 -12.60
N CYS A 61 -12.72 12.22 -12.22
CA CYS A 61 -12.88 10.87 -12.74
C CYS A 61 -13.47 10.92 -14.15
N GLY A 62 -12.61 11.14 -15.16
CA GLY A 62 -13.00 11.27 -16.58
C GLY A 62 -13.52 9.99 -17.26
N ASP A 63 -13.47 8.83 -16.58
CA ASP A 63 -13.94 7.53 -17.07
C ASP A 63 -15.07 6.96 -16.20
N ILE A 64 -15.93 6.12 -16.81
CA ILE A 64 -17.12 5.54 -16.17
C ILE A 64 -16.72 4.37 -15.25
N SER A 65 -15.61 3.70 -15.53
CA SER A 65 -15.17 2.46 -14.85
C SER A 65 -14.00 2.64 -13.90
N SER A 66 -13.07 3.54 -14.21
CA SER A 66 -11.84 3.74 -13.42
C SER A 66 -11.64 5.20 -13.05
N CYS A 67 -11.04 5.44 -11.89
CA CYS A 67 -10.64 6.76 -11.44
C CYS A 67 -9.27 6.72 -10.79
N ARG A 68 -8.41 7.67 -11.16
CA ARG A 68 -7.11 7.85 -10.53
C ARG A 68 -7.10 9.20 -9.83
N ILE A 69 -6.88 9.17 -8.53
CA ILE A 69 -6.74 10.36 -7.68
C ILE A 69 -5.26 10.53 -7.32
N LEU A 70 -4.65 11.62 -7.76
CA LEU A 70 -3.25 11.95 -7.52
C LEU A 70 -3.05 12.71 -6.21
N TRP A 71 -1.83 12.65 -5.66
CA TRP A 71 -1.45 13.34 -4.42
C TRP A 71 -1.61 14.86 -4.44
N ASN A 72 -1.66 15.47 -5.63
CA ASN A 72 -1.87 16.90 -5.84
C ASN A 72 -3.35 17.29 -6.00
N GLU A 73 -4.27 16.33 -5.92
CA GLU A 73 -5.71 16.59 -5.87
C GLU A 73 -6.17 16.68 -4.40
N ASP A 74 -5.87 17.82 -3.75
CA ASP A 74 -5.95 17.99 -2.29
C ASP A 74 -7.17 17.34 -1.63
N ILE A 75 -8.39 17.68 -2.07
CA ILE A 75 -9.62 17.24 -1.41
C ILE A 75 -9.92 15.74 -1.63
N PRO A 76 -10.04 15.22 -2.86
CA PRO A 76 -10.34 13.80 -3.07
C PRO A 76 -9.21 12.89 -2.57
N PHE A 77 -7.94 13.34 -2.65
CA PHE A 77 -6.81 12.59 -2.14
C PHE A 77 -6.85 12.48 -0.62
N ASP A 78 -7.13 13.58 0.09
CA ASP A 78 -7.21 13.59 1.55
C ASP A 78 -8.33 12.69 2.06
N VAL A 79 -9.48 12.62 1.37
CA VAL A 79 -10.57 11.70 1.71
C VAL A 79 -10.10 10.24 1.73
N LEU A 80 -9.27 9.84 0.76
CA LEU A 80 -8.75 8.47 0.66
C LEU A 80 -7.59 8.23 1.64
N ARG A 81 -6.68 9.20 1.77
CA ARG A 81 -5.55 9.15 2.70
C ARG A 81 -6.03 9.03 4.15
N ASP A 82 -7.05 9.77 4.53
CA ASP A 82 -7.54 9.84 5.90
C ASP A 82 -8.53 8.70 6.23
N GLY A 83 -8.96 7.96 5.20
CA GLY A 83 -9.74 6.73 5.35
C GLY A 83 -8.93 5.55 5.93
N PRO A 84 -9.60 4.44 6.32
CA PRO A 84 -8.96 3.31 6.99
C PRO A 84 -7.76 2.71 6.24
N PHE A 85 -7.84 2.62 4.90
CA PHE A 85 -6.77 2.05 4.09
C PHE A 85 -5.64 3.04 3.83
N GLY A 86 -5.94 4.33 3.61
CA GLY A 86 -4.92 5.37 3.49
C GLY A 86 -4.12 5.55 4.80
N GLN A 87 -4.78 5.45 5.95
CA GLN A 87 -4.12 5.46 7.26
C GLN A 87 -3.25 4.23 7.47
N GLY A 88 -3.72 3.03 7.09
CA GLY A 88 -2.91 1.81 7.11
C GLY A 88 -1.66 1.92 6.22
N ALA A 89 -1.85 2.37 4.98
CA ALA A 89 -0.77 2.61 4.02
C ALA A 89 0.23 3.67 4.52
N SER A 90 -0.25 4.75 5.14
CA SER A 90 0.59 5.80 5.72
C SER A 90 1.44 5.29 6.88
N ARG A 91 0.88 4.40 7.72
CA ARG A 91 1.64 3.75 8.81
C ARG A 91 2.74 2.85 8.27
N MET A 92 2.51 2.14 7.16
CA MET A 92 3.52 1.28 6.54
C MET A 92 4.78 2.06 6.14
N ILE A 93 4.66 3.29 5.62
CA ILE A 93 5.81 4.16 5.32
C ILE A 93 6.67 4.37 6.58
N GLY A 94 6.02 4.65 7.72
CA GLY A 94 6.71 4.86 8.99
C GLY A 94 7.22 3.58 9.64
N GLU A 95 6.68 2.41 9.30
CA GLU A 95 6.99 1.12 9.91
C GLU A 95 8.14 0.39 9.19
N PHE A 96 8.19 0.46 7.86
CA PHE A 96 9.17 -0.25 7.04
C PHE A 96 10.30 0.68 6.57
N SER A 97 11.55 0.38 6.97
CA SER A 97 12.71 1.21 6.61
C SER A 97 12.94 1.32 5.11
N GLY A 98 12.55 0.30 4.33
CA GLY A 98 12.60 0.33 2.86
C GLY A 98 11.59 1.29 2.22
N MET A 99 10.56 1.69 2.96
CA MET A 99 9.52 2.63 2.52
C MET A 99 9.74 4.05 3.06
N ALA A 100 10.74 4.28 3.91
CA ALA A 100 10.95 5.57 4.59
C ALA A 100 11.12 6.78 3.64
N SER A 101 11.60 6.54 2.41
CA SER A 101 11.74 7.57 1.37
C SER A 101 10.55 7.64 0.41
N HIS A 102 9.42 7.02 0.74
CA HIS A 102 8.24 6.94 -0.12
C HIS A 102 7.04 7.67 0.48
N TYR A 103 6.13 8.10 -0.40
CA TYR A 103 4.84 8.68 -0.05
C TYR A 103 3.73 8.05 -0.91
N ILE A 104 2.49 8.14 -0.45
CA ILE A 104 1.34 7.74 -1.27
C ILE A 104 1.20 8.75 -2.40
N SER A 105 1.37 8.30 -3.63
CA SER A 105 1.40 9.14 -4.84
C SER A 105 0.06 9.18 -5.58
N SER A 106 -0.71 8.10 -5.51
CA SER A 106 -2.07 8.06 -6.06
C SER A 106 -2.88 6.92 -5.50
N PHE A 107 -4.19 7.04 -5.69
CA PHE A 107 -5.16 5.97 -5.52
C PHE A 107 -5.80 5.66 -6.87
N ASP A 108 -5.71 4.41 -7.32
CA ASP A 108 -6.44 3.95 -8.49
C ASP A 108 -7.65 3.16 -8.01
N MET A 109 -8.84 3.57 -8.43
CA MET A 109 -10.13 3.08 -7.96
C MET A 109 -10.97 2.58 -9.11
N SER A 110 -11.72 1.51 -8.85
CA SER A 110 -12.75 1.00 -9.76
C SER A 110 -14.14 1.40 -9.24
N ARG A 111 -15.08 1.67 -10.14
CA ARG A 111 -16.41 2.15 -9.74
C ARG A 111 -17.21 1.04 -9.06
N THR A 112 -17.59 1.28 -7.81
CA THR A 112 -18.35 0.36 -6.97
C THR A 112 -19.66 -0.05 -7.66
N GLY A 113 -19.84 -1.35 -7.88
CA GLY A 113 -21.05 -1.90 -8.50
C GLY A 113 -21.12 -1.85 -10.04
N LEU A 114 -20.08 -1.43 -10.75
CA LEU A 114 -20.03 -1.50 -12.22
C LEU A 114 -18.99 -2.51 -12.74
N ASP A 115 -17.99 -2.88 -11.93
CA ASP A 115 -16.93 -3.81 -12.30
C ASP A 115 -17.23 -5.28 -11.95
N PHE A 116 -18.48 -5.72 -12.15
CA PHE A 116 -18.89 -7.12 -11.92
C PHE A 116 -18.20 -8.12 -12.86
N ASN A 117 -17.57 -7.67 -13.95
CA ASN A 117 -16.97 -8.51 -14.98
C ASN A 117 -15.43 -8.53 -14.97
N ALA A 118 -14.77 -7.82 -14.04
CA ALA A 118 -13.32 -7.67 -14.09
C ALA A 118 -12.54 -8.92 -13.63
N GLY A 119 -13.24 -9.96 -13.20
CA GLY A 119 -12.65 -11.22 -12.74
C GLY A 119 -12.13 -11.13 -11.29
N PRO A 120 -11.76 -12.27 -10.69
CA PRO A 120 -11.36 -12.34 -9.28
C PRO A 120 -10.07 -11.56 -8.95
N ASP A 121 -9.25 -11.29 -9.96
CA ASP A 121 -7.94 -10.64 -9.80
C ASP A 121 -7.98 -9.13 -10.04
N HIS A 122 -9.15 -8.54 -10.27
CA HIS A 122 -9.25 -7.09 -10.43
C HIS A 122 -9.25 -6.36 -9.08
N PRO A 123 -8.33 -5.42 -8.85
CA PRO A 123 -8.35 -4.63 -7.63
C PRO A 123 -9.42 -3.53 -7.71
N TRP A 124 -10.18 -3.37 -6.63
CA TRP A 124 -11.12 -2.26 -6.46
C TRP A 124 -10.44 -0.97 -6.06
N LEU A 125 -9.32 -1.09 -5.34
CA LEU A 125 -8.50 0.02 -4.89
C LEU A 125 -7.03 -0.40 -4.95
N VAL A 126 -6.20 0.43 -5.57
CA VAL A 126 -4.74 0.32 -5.57
C VAL A 126 -4.16 1.58 -4.96
N ILE A 127 -3.36 1.42 -3.91
CA ILE A 127 -2.60 2.51 -3.29
C ILE A 127 -1.18 2.46 -3.83
N ASN A 128 -0.76 3.52 -4.53
CA ASN A 128 0.54 3.57 -5.19
C ASN A 128 1.52 4.44 -4.40
N PHE A 129 2.71 3.92 -4.15
CA PHE A 129 3.79 4.67 -3.50
C PHE A 129 4.82 5.15 -4.52
N ARG A 130 5.33 6.37 -4.34
CA ARG A 130 6.46 6.91 -5.10
C ARG A 130 7.56 7.36 -4.15
N ARG A 131 8.81 7.31 -4.60
CA ARG A 131 9.96 7.83 -3.86
C ARG A 131 10.02 9.36 -3.96
N TYR A 132 10.47 10.03 -2.90
CA TYR A 132 10.82 11.45 -2.98
C TYR A 132 12.00 11.65 -3.95
N GLY A 133 11.86 12.59 -4.88
CA GLY A 133 12.90 12.95 -5.86
C GLY A 133 12.85 12.19 -7.19
N ASP A 134 11.88 11.30 -7.37
CA ASP A 134 11.56 10.72 -8.69
C ASP A 134 10.54 11.63 -9.40
N ASP A 135 11.04 12.70 -10.04
CA ASP A 135 10.28 13.59 -10.93
C ASP A 135 10.39 13.16 -12.40
#